data_AF-A0A2E1H8L9-F1
#
_entry.id   AF-A0A2E1H8L9-F1
#
_cell.length_a   1.000
_cell.length_b   1.000
_cell.length_c   1.000
_cell.angle_alpha   90.00
_cell.angle_beta   90.00
_cell.angle_gamma   90.00
#
_symmetry.space_group_name_H-M   'P 1'
#
loop_
_entity.id
_entity.type
_entity.pdbx_description
1 polymer ?
#
loop_
_entity_poly.entity_id
_entity_poly.type
_entity_poly.pdbx_seq_one_letter_code
_entity_poly.pdbx_strand_id
1 'polypeptide(L)'
;MSEPKKPWPTLPSDDAAERFVAQADLSEYDWSAAEPASYEFQDKVARVTMQMPERQLEAIKSEAALRGIEYQRFMRELLDRGLRWLRP
;
A
#
# COMPACT_ATOMS: atom_id res chain seq x y z
N MET A 1 31.13 -15.30 2.91
CA MET A 1 30.73 -14.18 3.78
C MET A 1 30.25 -13.09 2.85
N SER A 2 28.94 -12.83 2.78
CA SER A 2 28.40 -11.78 1.90
C SER A 2 28.83 -10.42 2.43
N GLU A 3 29.24 -9.51 1.54
CA GLU A 3 29.59 -8.14 1.91
C GLU A 3 28.42 -7.40 2.57
N PRO A 4 28.69 -6.47 3.51
CA PRO A 4 27.64 -5.68 4.15
C PRO A 4 26.94 -4.81 3.11
N LYS A 5 25.62 -4.94 3.01
CA LYS A 5 24.79 -4.18 2.09
C LYS A 5 24.61 -2.72 2.54
N LYS A 6 24.47 -1.81 1.58
CA LYS A 6 24.27 -0.37 1.81
C LYS A 6 22.85 -0.11 2.35
N PRO A 7 22.67 0.84 3.29
CA PRO A 7 21.33 1.22 3.73
C PRO A 7 20.57 1.96 2.62
N TRP A 8 19.23 1.95 2.69
CA TRP A 8 18.38 2.70 1.76
C TRP A 8 18.62 4.21 1.83
N PRO A 9 18.79 4.90 0.68
CA PRO A 9 18.92 6.35 0.66
C PRO A 9 17.58 7.05 0.89
N THR A 10 17.63 8.28 1.39
CA THR A 10 16.45 9.17 1.43
C THR A 10 16.20 9.74 0.04
N LEU A 11 15.02 9.47 -0.53
CA LEU A 11 14.59 9.94 -1.85
C LEU A 11 13.47 10.99 -1.65
N PRO A 12 13.76 12.30 -1.75
CA PRO A 12 12.83 13.35 -1.33
C PRO A 12 11.73 13.66 -2.36
N SER A 13 11.76 13.04 -3.54
CA SER A 13 10.79 13.25 -4.62
C SER A 13 10.75 12.04 -5.54
N ASP A 14 9.64 11.86 -6.26
CA ASP A 14 9.46 10.79 -7.25
C ASP A 14 10.54 10.87 -8.35
N ASP A 15 10.79 12.06 -8.91
CA ASP A 15 11.89 12.32 -9.85
C ASP A 15 13.26 11.82 -9.35
N ALA A 16 13.55 12.06 -8.06
CA ALA A 16 14.82 11.62 -7.46
C ALA A 16 14.86 10.10 -7.30
N ALA A 17 13.72 9.48 -6.97
CA ALA A 17 13.60 8.03 -6.89
C ALA A 17 13.75 7.37 -8.27
N GLU A 18 13.12 7.92 -9.31
CA GLU A 18 13.25 7.43 -10.68
C GLU A 18 14.71 7.46 -11.16
N ARG A 19 15.40 8.59 -10.96
CA ARG A 19 16.81 8.72 -11.32
C ARG A 19 17.70 7.75 -10.55
N PHE A 20 17.42 7.56 -9.26
CA PHE A 20 18.16 6.62 -8.42
C PHE A 20 18.01 5.18 -8.94
N VAL A 21 16.78 4.73 -9.15
CA VAL A 21 16.50 3.37 -9.65
C VAL A 21 17.10 3.13 -11.03
N ALA A 22 17.12 4.15 -11.91
CA ALA A 22 17.69 4.03 -13.25
C ALA A 22 19.22 3.90 -13.26
N GLN A 23 19.91 4.35 -12.21
CA GLN A 23 21.38 4.48 -12.19
C GLN A 23 22.06 3.54 -11.18
N ALA A 24 21.38 3.19 -10.09
CA ALA A 24 21.96 2.40 -9.01
C ALA A 24 21.83 0.89 -9.27
N ASP A 25 22.85 0.12 -8.87
CA ASP A 25 22.71 -1.33 -8.71
C ASP A 25 21.97 -1.62 -7.39
N LEU A 26 20.72 -2.00 -7.51
CA LEU A 26 19.84 -2.28 -6.38
C LEU A 26 20.22 -3.54 -5.57
N SER A 27 21.07 -4.41 -6.11
CA SER A 27 21.50 -5.63 -5.42
C SER A 27 22.41 -5.32 -4.23
N GLU A 28 23.09 -4.18 -4.26
CA GLU A 28 24.01 -3.69 -3.23
C GLU A 28 23.30 -3.15 -1.97
N TYR A 29 21.99 -2.92 -2.04
CA TYR A 29 21.22 -2.29 -0.97
C TYR A 29 20.51 -3.31 -0.07
N ASP A 30 20.36 -2.97 1.20
CA ASP A 30 19.68 -3.79 2.20
C ASP A 30 18.16 -3.71 2.05
N TRP A 31 17.54 -4.83 1.68
CA TRP A 31 16.09 -4.96 1.52
C TRP A 31 15.37 -5.49 2.77
N SER A 32 16.07 -5.64 3.90
CA SER A 32 15.49 -6.18 5.14
C SER A 32 14.28 -5.39 5.67
N ALA A 33 14.22 -4.09 5.39
CA ALA A 33 13.12 -3.20 5.77
C ALA A 33 12.03 -3.05 4.69
N ALA A 34 12.14 -3.78 3.57
CA ALA A 34 11.16 -3.69 2.49
C ALA A 34 9.86 -4.40 2.89
N GLU A 35 8.77 -3.64 2.94
CA GLU A 35 7.43 -4.17 3.17
C GLU A 35 6.73 -4.44 1.84
N PRO A 36 5.96 -5.54 1.72
CA PRO A 36 5.15 -5.81 0.53
C PRO A 36 4.16 -4.66 0.27
N ALA A 37 4.35 -3.92 -0.83
CA ALA A 37 3.37 -2.96 -1.30
C ALA A 37 2.24 -3.69 -2.05
N SER A 38 1.07 -3.85 -1.43
CA SER A 38 -0.12 -4.33 -2.14
C SER A 38 -0.76 -3.18 -2.90
N TYR A 39 -0.33 -2.96 -4.15
CA TYR A 39 -1.07 -2.08 -5.06
C TYR A 39 -2.26 -2.87 -5.65
N GLU A 40 -3.45 -2.28 -5.64
CA GLU A 40 -4.67 -2.89 -6.19
C GLU A 40 -4.54 -2.99 -7.72
N PHE A 41 -3.87 -4.03 -8.23
CA PHE A 41 -3.69 -4.29 -9.67
C PHE A 41 -4.87 -5.04 -10.32
N GLN A 42 -5.88 -5.45 -9.56
CA GLN A 42 -7.00 -6.21 -10.12
C GLN A 42 -8.07 -5.29 -10.71
N ASP A 43 -8.51 -5.60 -11.93
CA ASP A 43 -9.59 -4.90 -12.60
C ASP A 43 -10.86 -4.90 -11.75
N LYS A 44 -11.50 -3.74 -11.61
CA LYS A 44 -12.70 -3.52 -10.79
C LYS A 44 -13.96 -4.02 -11.51
N VAL A 45 -13.99 -5.29 -11.91
CA VAL A 45 -15.07 -5.88 -12.72
C VAL A 45 -16.29 -6.33 -11.92
N ALA A 46 -16.17 -6.59 -10.61
CA ALA A 46 -17.27 -7.03 -9.76
C ALA A 46 -17.79 -5.92 -8.83
N ARG A 47 -19.12 -5.88 -8.60
CA ARG A 47 -19.78 -4.92 -7.70
C ARG A 47 -20.45 -5.63 -6.52
N VAL A 48 -20.25 -5.08 -5.32
CA VAL A 48 -20.98 -5.47 -4.11
C VAL A 48 -21.95 -4.35 -3.75
N THR A 49 -23.21 -4.69 -3.50
CA THR A 49 -24.23 -3.78 -2.96
C THR A 49 -24.60 -4.29 -1.58
N MET A 50 -24.46 -3.46 -0.54
CA MET A 50 -24.79 -3.82 0.84
C MET A 50 -25.55 -2.70 1.55
N GLN A 51 -26.41 -3.06 2.49
CA GLN A 51 -26.99 -2.12 3.45
C GLN A 51 -26.17 -2.13 4.74
N MET A 52 -26.02 -0.97 5.36
CA MET A 52 -25.32 -0.81 6.64
C MET A 52 -25.89 0.38 7.43
N PRO A 53 -25.70 0.42 8.77
CA PRO A 53 -26.07 1.58 9.58
C PRO A 53 -25.36 2.85 9.10
N GLU A 54 -26.08 3.97 9.10
CA GLU A 54 -25.56 5.27 8.66
C GLU A 54 -24.28 5.67 9.41
N ARG A 55 -24.30 5.54 10.73
CA ARG A 55 -23.14 5.85 11.59
C ARG A 55 -21.88 5.06 11.21
N GLN A 56 -22.04 3.83 10.73
CA GLN A 56 -20.90 3.02 10.30
C GLN A 56 -20.33 3.53 8.97
N LEU A 57 -21.19 3.91 8.03
CA LEU A 57 -20.77 4.51 6.77
C LEU A 57 -20.04 5.84 6.99
N GLU A 58 -20.53 6.67 7.92
CA GLU A 58 -19.88 7.93 8.28
C GLU A 58 -18.49 7.73 8.88
N ALA A 59 -18.33 6.74 9.76
CA ALA A 59 -17.03 6.41 10.34
C ALA A 59 -16.02 5.98 9.25
N ILE A 60 -16.45 5.15 8.29
CA ILE A 60 -15.62 4.72 7.16
C ILE A 60 -15.20 5.92 6.31
N LYS A 61 -16.13 6.82 5.98
CA LYS A 61 -15.85 8.03 5.18
C LYS A 61 -14.87 8.95 5.89
N SER A 62 -15.04 9.14 7.19
CA SER A 62 -14.17 10.00 8.00
C SER A 62 -12.73 9.47 8.02
N GLU A 63 -12.56 8.16 8.23
CA GLU A 63 -11.24 7.53 8.22
C GLU A 63 -10.58 7.57 6.84
N ALA A 64 -11.35 7.39 5.76
CA ALA A 64 -10.84 7.52 4.40
C ALA A 64 -10.36 8.94 4.09
N ALA A 65 -11.10 9.96 4.56
CA ALA A 65 -10.73 11.36 4.40
C ALA A 65 -9.43 11.71 5.15
N LEU A 66 -9.24 11.20 6.37
CA LEU A 66 -7.98 11.35 7.12
C LEU A 66 -6.77 10.76 6.38
N ARG A 67 -6.99 9.70 5.60
CA ARG A 67 -5.97 9.03 4.79
C ARG A 67 -5.82 9.62 3.38
N GLY A 68 -6.63 10.62 3.01
CA GLY A 68 -6.61 11.23 1.68
C GLY A 68 -7.00 10.29 0.54
N ILE A 69 -7.87 9.29 0.81
CA ILE A 69 -8.30 8.30 -0.19
C ILE A 69 -9.82 8.24 -0.31
N GLU A 70 -10.31 7.82 -1.48
CA GLU A 70 -11.73 7.55 -1.68
C GLU A 70 -12.26 6.47 -0.74
N TYR A 71 -13.43 6.69 -0.13
CA TYR A 71 -13.98 5.75 0.86
C TYR A 71 -14.22 4.34 0.28
N GLN A 72 -14.53 4.23 -1.02
CA GLN A 72 -14.65 2.94 -1.71
C GLN A 72 -13.31 2.20 -1.79
N ARG A 73 -12.20 2.92 -1.97
CA ARG A 73 -10.84 2.35 -1.93
C ARG A 73 -10.52 1.88 -0.52
N PHE A 74 -10.83 2.70 0.48
CA PHE A 74 -10.64 2.34 1.88
C PHE A 74 -11.45 1.08 2.26
N MET A 75 -12.71 0.95 1.82
CA MET A 75 -13.51 -0.25 2.06
C MET A 75 -12.87 -1.51 1.44
N ARG A 76 -12.33 -1.43 0.22
CA ARG A 76 -11.63 -2.57 -0.39
C ARG A 76 -10.40 -2.98 0.40
N GLU A 77 -9.61 -2.00 0.85
CA GLU A 77 -8.43 -2.22 1.69
C GLU A 77 -8.80 -2.90 3.02
N LEU A 78 -9.89 -2.47 3.67
CA LEU A 78 -10.39 -3.10 4.89
C LEU A 78 -10.79 -4.57 4.66
N LEU A 79 -11.52 -4.85 3.58
CA LEU A 79 -11.93 -6.21 3.23
C LEU A 79 -10.73 -7.10 2.92
N ASP A 80 -9.77 -6.59 2.16
CA ASP A 80 -8.55 -7.31 1.78
C ASP A 80 -7.66 -7.61 3.00
N ARG A 81 -7.49 -6.63 3.91
CA ARG A 81 -6.83 -6.84 5.21
C ARG A 81 -7.55 -7.91 6.04
N GLY A 82 -8.88 -7.86 6.11
CA GLY A 82 -9.69 -8.86 6.81
C GLY A 82 -9.51 -10.26 6.23
N LEU A 83 -9.52 -10.38 4.89
CA LEU A 83 -9.28 -11.66 4.21
C LEU A 83 -7.88 -12.20 4.45
N ARG A 84 -6.84 -11.34 4.44
CA ARG A 84 -5.47 -11.75 4.80
C ARG A 84 -5.38 -12.25 6.23
N TRP A 85 -6.02 -11.56 7.17
CA TRP A 85 -6.02 -11.95 8.58
C TRP A 85 -6.67 -13.31 8.83
N LEU A 86 -7.63 -13.71 7.98
CA LEU A 86 -8.30 -15.01 8.06
C LEU A 86 -7.53 -16.15 7.37
N ARG A 87 -6.48 -15.86 6.58
CA ARG A 87 -5.67 -16.90 5.95
C ARG A 87 -4.63 -17.43 6.97
N PRO A 88 -4.55 -18.75 7.17
CA PRO A 88 -3.53 -19.36 8.04
C PRO A 88 -2.12 -19.26 7.45
#